data_AF-A0A7Y4XG62-F1
#
_entry.id   AF-A0A7Y4XG62-F1
#
_cell.length_a   1.000
_cell.length_b   1.000
_cell.length_c   1.000
_cell.angle_alpha   90.00
_cell.angle_beta   90.00
_cell.angle_gamma   90.00
#
_symmetry.space_group_name_H-M   'P 1'
#
loop_
_entity.id
_entity.type
_entity.pdbx_description
1 polymer ?
#
loop_
_entity_poly.entity_id
_entity_poly.type
_entity_poly.pdbx_seq_one_letter_code
_entity_poly.pdbx_strand_id
1 'polypeptide(L)'
;MSADDKGEGPKHAAGEGQISPEDRAAIRQRSEELGRKLDAINAKRAEAEKELDTARQTAFGQAFRYSAELLVGVGLGGVLGWALDRQFGTAPWLMILLVILGFSAGLLNVIRAAQKAQAENEALQRAAPSVTDDEEDEDK
;
A
#
# COMPACT_ATOMS: atom_id res chain seq x y z
N MET A 1 37.18 46.16 65.45
CA MET A 1 35.92 46.62 64.83
C MET A 1 35.87 46.08 63.41
N SER A 2 34.76 45.40 63.07
CA SER A 2 34.23 45.08 61.73
C SER A 2 35.04 44.04 60.91
N ALA A 3 34.57 42.81 60.62
CA ALA A 3 33.28 42.36 60.05
C ALA A 3 33.02 43.09 58.71
N ASP A 4 32.76 42.51 57.56
CA ASP A 4 32.02 41.32 57.14
C ASP A 4 32.55 40.98 55.73
N ASP A 5 32.91 39.74 55.44
CA ASP A 5 32.06 38.68 54.87
C ASP A 5 32.04 38.68 53.34
N LYS A 6 32.24 37.47 52.81
CA LYS A 6 32.66 37.15 51.45
C LYS A 6 31.46 37.03 50.52
N GLY A 7 31.72 37.30 49.24
CA GLY A 7 30.75 37.14 48.16
C GLY A 7 30.07 35.78 48.12
N GLU A 8 28.75 35.81 48.03
CA GLU A 8 27.91 34.67 47.70
C GLU A 8 27.72 34.59 46.18
N GLY A 9 28.45 33.68 45.54
CA GLY A 9 28.05 33.14 44.24
C GLY A 9 26.99 32.06 44.43
N PRO A 10 26.04 31.89 43.49
CA PRO A 10 24.96 30.90 43.63
C PRO A 10 25.55 29.49 43.64
N LYS A 11 25.39 28.80 44.77
CA LYS A 11 25.81 27.41 44.94
C LYS A 11 24.77 26.50 44.30
N HIS A 12 24.94 26.23 43.01
CA HIS A 12 24.39 25.02 42.42
C HIS A 12 25.20 23.82 42.94
N ALA A 13 24.87 23.39 44.16
CA ALA A 13 25.42 22.19 44.76
C ALA A 13 24.70 20.97 44.18
N ALA A 14 25.50 20.09 43.59
CA ALA A 14 25.14 18.76 43.11
C ALA A 14 24.33 17.98 44.16
N GLY A 15 23.10 17.60 43.80
CA GLY A 15 22.26 16.67 44.55
C GLY A 15 22.24 15.30 43.86
N GLU A 16 22.67 14.29 44.60
CA GLU A 16 22.79 12.89 44.19
C GLU A 16 21.43 12.25 43.87
N GLY A 17 21.24 11.83 42.61
CA GLY A 17 21.03 10.43 42.20
C GLY A 17 20.04 9.49 42.90
N GLN A 18 19.14 9.92 43.78
CA GLN A 18 18.18 9.03 44.46
C GLN A 18 16.77 9.27 43.94
N ILE A 19 16.43 8.58 42.84
CA ILE A 19 15.04 8.43 42.41
C ILE A 19 14.29 7.76 43.56
N SER A 20 13.31 8.47 44.15
CA SER A 20 12.50 7.96 45.25
C SER A 20 11.82 6.65 44.84
N PRO A 21 11.62 5.67 45.74
CA PRO A 21 10.92 4.42 45.41
C PRO A 21 9.55 4.65 44.75
N GLU A 22 8.85 5.73 45.09
CA GLU A 22 7.58 6.14 44.48
C GLU A 22 7.76 6.61 43.02
N ASP A 23 8.79 7.42 42.74
CA ASP A 23 9.12 7.88 41.38
C ASP A 23 9.48 6.70 40.46
N ARG A 24 10.19 5.70 41.01
CA ARG A 24 10.54 4.46 40.28
C ARG A 24 9.30 3.64 39.94
N ALA A 25 8.34 3.57 40.85
CA ALA A 25 7.06 2.89 40.61
C ALA A 25 6.24 3.63 39.54
N ALA A 26 6.16 4.96 39.61
CA ALA A 26 5.45 5.78 38.63
C ALA A 26 6.07 5.72 37.22
N ILE A 27 7.40 5.63 37.11
CA ILE A 27 8.09 5.43 35.83
C ILE A 27 7.80 4.04 35.26
N ARG A 28 7.82 2.99 36.10
CA ARG A 28 7.50 1.63 35.67
C ARG A 28 6.08 1.53 35.13
N GLN A 29 5.10 2.08 35.84
CA GLN A 29 3.71 2.09 35.40
C GLN A 29 3.53 2.77 34.03
N ARG A 30 4.17 3.93 33.83
CA ARG A 30 4.16 4.63 32.53
C ARG A 30 4.87 3.82 31.44
N SER A 31 5.99 3.17 31.75
CA SER A 31 6.70 2.32 30.78
C SER A 31 5.88 1.10 30.36
N GLU A 32 5.11 0.51 31.27
CA GLU A 32 4.21 -0.60 30.98
C GLU A 32 3.02 -0.14 30.12
N GLU A 33 2.44 1.02 30.42
CA GLU A 33 1.38 1.61 29.60
C GLU A 33 1.86 1.94 28.18
N LEU A 34 3.05 2.56 28.07
CA LEU A 34 3.68 2.86 26.79
C LEU A 34 4.01 1.58 26.01
N GLY A 35 4.53 0.54 26.68
CA GLY A 35 4.79 -0.76 26.09
C GLY A 35 3.52 -1.36 25.48
N ARG A 36 2.42 -1.41 26.23
CA ARG A 36 1.11 -1.90 25.73
C ARG A 36 0.60 -1.11 24.53
N LYS A 37 0.73 0.22 24.56
CA LYS A 37 0.36 1.09 23.43
C LYS A 37 1.23 0.82 22.20
N LEU A 38 2.54 0.62 22.39
CA LEU A 38 3.48 0.30 21.32
C LEU A 38 3.18 -1.07 20.69
N ASP A 39 2.93 -2.09 21.53
CA ASP A 39 2.60 -3.44 21.07
C ASP A 39 1.30 -3.46 20.26
N ALA A 40 0.29 -2.72 20.70
CA ALA A 40 -0.97 -2.56 19.97
C ALA A 40 -0.77 -1.87 18.61
N ILE A 41 0.10 -0.86 18.53
CA ILE A 41 0.43 -0.17 17.26
C ILE A 41 1.24 -1.10 16.34
N ASN A 42 2.21 -1.84 16.88
CA ASN A 42 3.03 -2.78 16.13
C ASN A 42 2.20 -3.93 15.58
N ALA A 43 1.26 -4.47 16.36
CA ALA A 43 0.34 -5.52 15.89
C ALA A 43 -0.51 -5.01 14.72
N LYS A 44 -1.11 -3.82 14.83
CA LYS A 44 -1.87 -3.19 13.74
C LYS A 44 -1.01 -2.93 12.50
N ARG A 45 0.25 -2.50 12.67
CA ARG A 45 1.19 -2.32 11.56
C ARG A 45 1.54 -3.64 10.88
N ALA A 46 1.79 -4.69 11.64
CA ALA A 46 2.11 -6.01 11.10
C ALA A 46 0.93 -6.63 10.33
N GLU A 47 -0.31 -6.40 10.78
CA GLU A 47 -1.51 -6.81 10.03
C GLU A 47 -1.66 -6.01 8.74
N ALA A 48 -1.52 -4.68 8.79
CA ALA A 48 -1.56 -3.84 7.60
C ALA A 48 -0.45 -4.22 6.59
N GLU A 49 0.76 -4.53 7.06
CA GLU A 49 1.85 -4.97 6.20
C GLU A 49 1.54 -6.29 5.48
N LYS A 50 0.96 -7.27 6.18
CA LYS A 50 0.52 -8.53 5.56
C LYS A 50 -0.59 -8.32 4.53
N GLU A 51 -1.52 -7.43 4.80
CA GLU A 51 -2.61 -7.10 3.88
C GLU A 51 -2.06 -6.42 2.60
N LEU A 52 -1.15 -5.47 2.78
CA LEU A 52 -0.45 -4.81 1.66
C LEU A 52 0.36 -5.80 0.83
N ASP A 53 1.05 -6.74 1.47
CA ASP A 53 1.87 -7.73 0.78
C ASP A 53 0.98 -8.71 -0.02
N THR A 54 -0.14 -9.14 0.56
CA THR A 54 -1.15 -9.98 -0.12
C THR A 54 -1.79 -9.25 -1.31
N ALA A 55 -2.15 -7.99 -1.13
CA ALA A 55 -2.68 -7.14 -2.20
C ALA A 55 -1.65 -6.97 -3.33
N ARG A 56 -0.37 -6.77 -2.97
CA ARG A 56 0.73 -6.64 -3.94
C ARG A 56 0.98 -7.93 -4.71
N GLN A 57 0.98 -9.08 -4.05
CA GLN A 57 1.09 -10.39 -4.71
C GLN A 57 -0.06 -10.62 -5.71
N THR A 58 -1.29 -10.28 -5.31
CA THR A 58 -2.48 -10.39 -6.16
C THR A 58 -2.38 -9.47 -7.38
N ALA A 59 -2.00 -8.21 -7.18
CA ALA A 59 -1.80 -7.25 -8.26
C ALA A 59 -0.71 -7.70 -9.25
N PHE A 60 0.39 -8.26 -8.73
CA PHE A 60 1.47 -8.80 -9.57
C PHE A 60 0.99 -10.01 -10.40
N GLY A 61 0.24 -10.93 -9.80
CA GLY A 61 -0.33 -12.08 -10.52
C GLY A 61 -1.27 -11.66 -11.65
N GLN A 62 -2.09 -10.64 -11.41
CA GLN A 62 -2.97 -10.06 -12.44
C GLN A 62 -2.17 -9.40 -13.56
N ALA A 63 -1.16 -8.58 -13.23
CA ALA A 63 -0.30 -7.92 -14.21
C ALA A 63 0.47 -8.94 -15.08
N PHE A 64 0.96 -10.03 -14.47
CA PHE A 64 1.62 -11.12 -15.18
C PHE A 64 0.66 -11.81 -16.15
N ARG A 65 -0.58 -12.11 -15.72
CA ARG A 65 -1.60 -12.69 -16.59
C ARG A 65 -1.91 -11.81 -17.79
N TYR A 66 -2.12 -10.51 -17.58
CA TYR A 66 -2.37 -9.57 -18.69
C TYR A 66 -1.20 -9.50 -19.66
N SER A 67 0.02 -9.55 -19.14
CA SER A 67 1.24 -9.60 -19.96
C SER A 67 1.31 -10.89 -20.77
N ALA A 68 0.99 -12.05 -20.16
CA ALA A 68 0.95 -13.33 -20.84
C ALA A 68 -0.12 -13.38 -21.94
N GLU A 69 -1.32 -12.84 -21.70
CA GLU A 69 -2.39 -12.77 -22.69
C GLU A 69 -1.98 -11.96 -23.93
N LEU A 70 -1.30 -10.81 -23.72
CA LEU A 70 -0.75 -10.01 -24.81
C LEU A 70 0.33 -10.76 -25.60
N LEU A 71 1.27 -11.39 -24.91
CA LEU A 71 2.34 -12.17 -25.55
C LEU A 71 1.80 -13.36 -26.33
N VAL A 72 0.78 -14.05 -25.81
CA VAL A 72 0.11 -15.16 -26.51
C VAL A 72 -0.60 -14.65 -27.76
N GLY A 73 -1.35 -13.55 -27.69
CA GLY A 73 -2.03 -12.97 -28.86
C GLY A 73 -1.06 -12.56 -29.96
N VAL A 74 0.01 -11.85 -29.60
CA VAL A 74 1.06 -11.42 -30.54
C VAL A 74 1.84 -12.61 -31.09
N GLY A 75 2.25 -13.54 -30.23
CA GLY A 75 3.01 -14.73 -30.62
C GLY A 75 2.21 -15.63 -31.56
N LEU A 76 0.94 -15.89 -31.25
CA LEU A 76 0.05 -16.67 -32.11
C LEU A 76 -0.20 -15.96 -33.45
N GLY A 77 -0.47 -14.66 -33.43
CA GLY A 77 -0.63 -13.85 -34.65
C GLY A 77 0.62 -13.85 -35.53
N GLY A 78 1.80 -13.78 -34.92
CA GLY A 78 3.10 -13.87 -35.61
C GLY A 78 3.35 -15.24 -36.23
N VAL A 79 3.12 -16.32 -35.49
CA VAL A 79 3.31 -17.70 -35.99
C VAL A 79 2.34 -18.01 -37.13
N LEU A 80 1.05 -17.68 -36.96
CA LEU A 80 0.03 -17.88 -38.00
C LEU A 80 0.31 -17.01 -39.22
N GLY A 81 0.67 -15.75 -39.00
CA GLY A 81 0.99 -14.82 -40.06
C GLY A 81 2.20 -15.23 -40.87
N TRP A 82 3.26 -15.72 -40.21
CA TRP A 82 4.43 -16.27 -40.89
C TRP A 82 4.08 -17.51 -41.72
N ALA A 83 3.29 -18.43 -41.16
CA ALA A 83 2.88 -19.64 -41.87
C ALA A 83 2.04 -19.32 -43.13
N LEU A 84 1.12 -18.36 -43.02
CA LEU A 84 0.30 -17.89 -44.13
C LEU A 84 1.12 -17.13 -45.17
N ASP A 85 1.98 -16.21 -44.73
CA ASP A 85 2.87 -15.47 -45.63
C ASP A 85 3.77 -16.40 -46.44
N ARG A 86 4.20 -17.52 -45.85
CA ARG A 86 4.99 -18.53 -46.56
C ARG A 86 4.18 -19.30 -47.60
N GLN A 87 2.91 -19.59 -47.32
CA GLN A 87 2.03 -20.33 -48.21
C GLN A 87 1.55 -19.48 -49.40
N PHE A 88 1.25 -18.20 -49.15
CA PHE A 88 0.71 -17.28 -50.16
C PHE A 88 1.77 -16.40 -50.83
N GLY A 89 3.02 -16.43 -50.36
CA GLY A 89 4.10 -15.59 -50.90
C GLY A 89 3.93 -14.10 -50.62
N THR A 90 3.09 -13.75 -49.64
CA THR A 90 2.72 -12.36 -49.27
C THR A 90 3.63 -11.75 -48.21
N ALA A 91 4.71 -12.44 -47.83
CA ALA A 91 5.60 -12.01 -46.75
C ALA A 91 6.11 -10.56 -46.95
N PRO A 92 6.03 -9.67 -45.93
CA PRO A 92 5.55 -9.87 -44.56
C PRO A 92 4.14 -9.30 -44.26
N TRP A 93 3.28 -9.14 -45.27
CA TRP A 93 2.02 -8.39 -45.13
C TRP A 93 1.00 -9.07 -44.21
N LEU A 94 0.76 -10.39 -44.34
CA LEU A 94 -0.21 -11.07 -43.47
C LEU A 94 0.31 -11.18 -42.05
N MET A 95 1.61 -11.35 -41.86
CA MET A 95 2.25 -11.32 -40.55
C MET A 95 2.03 -9.99 -39.85
N ILE A 96 2.22 -8.85 -40.53
CA ILE A 96 1.98 -7.53 -39.93
C ILE A 96 0.50 -7.38 -39.51
N LEU A 97 -0.43 -7.72 -40.42
CA LEU A 97 -1.87 -7.62 -40.14
C LEU A 97 -2.29 -8.52 -38.96
N LEU A 98 -1.82 -9.77 -38.92
CA LEU A 98 -2.20 -10.71 -37.87
C LEU A 98 -1.54 -10.41 -36.53
N VAL A 99 -0.32 -9.85 -36.51
CA VAL A 99 0.29 -9.37 -35.27
C VAL A 99 -0.48 -8.17 -34.71
N ILE A 100 -0.85 -7.20 -35.54
CA ILE A 100 -1.66 -6.04 -35.10
C ILE A 100 -3.02 -6.51 -34.60
N LEU A 101 -3.66 -7.44 -35.31
CA LEU A 101 -4.94 -7.99 -34.90
C LEU A 101 -4.82 -8.79 -33.58
N GLY A 102 -3.78 -9.61 -33.44
CA GLY A 102 -3.50 -10.37 -32.22
C GLY A 102 -3.22 -9.47 -31.01
N PHE A 103 -2.44 -8.40 -31.22
CA PHE A 103 -2.21 -7.38 -30.20
C PHE A 103 -3.51 -6.67 -29.82
N SER A 104 -4.31 -6.24 -30.80
CA SER A 104 -5.59 -5.56 -30.57
C SER A 104 -6.54 -6.45 -29.77
N ALA A 105 -6.62 -7.74 -30.13
CA ALA A 105 -7.42 -8.72 -29.39
C ALA A 105 -6.94 -8.88 -27.93
N GLY A 106 -5.62 -8.99 -27.72
CA GLY A 106 -5.04 -9.05 -26.38
C GLY A 106 -5.33 -7.78 -25.57
N LEU A 107 -5.18 -6.59 -26.16
CA LEU A 107 -5.44 -5.32 -25.51
C LEU A 107 -6.91 -5.16 -25.12
N LEU A 108 -7.83 -5.56 -26.01
CA LEU A 108 -9.27 -5.59 -25.71
C LEU A 108 -9.58 -6.53 -24.54
N ASN A 109 -8.88 -7.66 -24.42
CA ASN A 109 -9.07 -8.57 -23.29
C ASN A 109 -8.63 -7.94 -21.96
N VAL A 110 -7.49 -7.24 -21.95
CA VAL A 110 -6.97 -6.53 -20.76
C VAL A 110 -7.92 -5.39 -20.36
N ILE A 111 -8.39 -4.58 -21.31
CA ILE A 111 -9.35 -3.49 -21.03
C ILE A 111 -10.63 -4.06 -20.43
N ARG A 112 -11.16 -5.15 -21.01
CA ARG A 112 -12.36 -5.81 -20.49
C ARG A 112 -12.18 -6.33 -19.07
N ALA A 113 -11.01 -6.89 -18.77
CA ALA A 113 -10.69 -7.35 -17.42
C ALA A 113 -10.58 -6.19 -16.42
N ALA A 114 -9.95 -5.09 -16.83
CA ALA A 114 -9.88 -3.87 -16.02
C ALA A 114 -11.28 -3.28 -15.75
N GLN A 115 -12.13 -3.19 -16.77
CA GLN A 115 -13.51 -2.71 -16.61
C GLN A 115 -14.31 -3.58 -15.63
N LYS A 116 -14.17 -4.90 -15.70
CA LYS A 116 -14.82 -5.82 -14.77
C LYS A 116 -14.34 -5.62 -13.33
N ALA A 117 -13.03 -5.44 -13.13
CA ALA A 117 -12.46 -5.17 -11.81
C ALA A 117 -12.97 -3.84 -11.22
N GLN A 118 -13.14 -2.81 -12.04
CA GLN A 118 -13.70 -1.53 -11.58
C GLN A 118 -15.17 -1.65 -11.18
N ALA A 119 -16.00 -2.32 -12.00
CA ALA A 119 -17.41 -2.51 -11.70
C ALA A 119 -17.66 -3.32 -10.42
N GLU A 120 -16.80 -4.30 -10.11
CA GLU A 120 -16.86 -5.07 -8.86
C GLU A 120 -16.55 -4.20 -7.64
N ASN A 121 -15.53 -3.34 -7.72
CA ASN A 121 -15.18 -2.40 -6.66
C ASN A 121 -16.30 -1.37 -6.41
N GLU A 122 -16.94 -0.86 -7.46
CA GLU A 122 -18.07 0.07 -7.34
C GLU A 122 -19.31 -0.61 -6.73
N ALA A 123 -19.57 -1.87 -7.07
CA ALA A 123 -20.66 -2.65 -6.47
C ALA A 123 -20.42 -2.92 -4.97
N LEU A 124 -19.17 -3.22 -4.58
CA LEU A 124 -18.77 -3.35 -3.18
C LEU A 124 -18.92 -2.03 -2.42
N GLN A 125 -18.51 -0.91 -3.01
CA GLN A 125 -18.67 0.43 -2.41
C GLN A 125 -20.12 0.86 -2.29
N ARG A 126 -20.99 0.46 -3.23
CA ARG A 126 -22.44 0.73 -3.16
C ARG A 126 -23.16 -0.17 -2.14
N ALA A 127 -22.65 -1.37 -1.90
CA ALA A 127 -23.20 -2.32 -0.92
C ALA A 127 -22.74 -2.03 0.52
N ALA A 128 -21.59 -1.37 0.71
CA ALA A 128 -21.19 -0.80 1.98
C ALA A 128 -21.88 0.58 2.13
N PRO A 129 -22.83 0.76 3.06
CA PRO A 129 -23.54 2.03 3.20
C PRO A 129 -22.51 3.12 3.47
N SER A 130 -22.39 4.07 2.54
CA SER A 130 -21.65 5.30 2.76
C SER A 130 -22.25 5.97 3.98
N VAL A 131 -21.40 6.25 4.97
CA VAL A 131 -21.72 7.03 6.17
C VAL A 131 -22.63 8.18 5.77
N THR A 132 -23.86 8.18 6.30
CA THR A 132 -24.74 9.34 6.23
C THR A 132 -24.00 10.45 6.96
N ASP A 133 -23.63 11.50 6.21
CA ASP A 133 -23.37 12.81 6.80
C ASP A 133 -24.72 13.24 7.40
N ASP A 134 -24.95 12.88 8.67
CA ASP A 134 -26.12 13.35 9.41
C ASP A 134 -26.07 14.88 9.40
N GLU A 135 -27.12 15.44 8.82
CA GLU A 135 -27.39 16.86 8.70
C GLU A 135 -27.19 17.55 10.05
N GLU A 136 -26.16 18.41 10.15
CA GLU A 136 -26.11 19.48 11.16
C GLU A 136 -27.14 20.55 10.79
N ASP A 137 -28.42 20.16 10.78
CA ASP A 137 -29.56 21.05 10.88
C ASP A 137 -30.25 20.73 12.23
N GLU A 138 -29.73 21.29 13.32
CA GLU A 138 -30.58 21.58 14.46
C GLU A 138 -30.21 22.96 15.03
N ASP A 139 -31.02 23.93 14.61
CA ASP A 139 -31.22 25.22 15.27
C ASP A 139 -31.36 25.06 16.79
N LYS A 140 -30.55 25.82 17.55
CA LYS A 140 -31.00 26.61 18.72
C LYS A 140 -29.94 27.56 19.25
#